data_AF-A0A8H4YLS9-F1
#
_entry.id   AF-A0A8H4YLS9-F1
#
_cell.length_a   1.000
_cell.length_b   1.000
_cell.length_c   1.000
_cell.angle_alpha   90.00
_cell.angle_beta   90.00
_cell.angle_gamma   90.00
#
_symmetry.space_group_name_H-M   'P 1'
#
loop_
_entity.id
_entity.type
_entity.pdbx_description
1 polymer ?
#
loop_
_entity_poly.entity_id
_entity_poly.type
_entity_poly.pdbx_seq_one_letter_code
_entity_poly.pdbx_strand_id
1 'polypeptide(L)'
;MPVTLSVVNHPETIWEASKVETAEQFLEKTSPRDYRRCQRIIRTSFSPSLLQENHISPSENGFVWSAYHAYSQHTHLAIRPEDVWFSILTQISFFINANAGKLRSFFVAHEGKKELTVFENGDLESANIGAMA
;
A
#
# COMPACT_ATOMS: atom_id res chain seq x y z
N MET A 1 40.76 -2.73 -10.04
CA MET A 1 40.58 -1.26 -10.16
C MET A 1 39.52 -0.84 -9.16
N PRO A 2 39.80 0.06 -8.20
CA PRO A 2 38.76 0.60 -7.34
C PRO A 2 37.91 1.62 -8.12
N VAL A 3 36.58 1.48 -8.06
CA VAL A 3 35.65 2.47 -8.59
C VAL A 3 35.46 3.54 -7.52
N THR A 4 35.89 4.78 -7.82
CA THR A 4 35.66 5.92 -6.94
C THR A 4 34.31 6.54 -7.31
N LEU A 5 33.31 6.34 -6.46
CA LEU A 5 32.01 7.01 -6.59
C LEU A 5 32.15 8.45 -6.06
N SER A 6 32.04 9.42 -6.95
CA SER A 6 31.90 10.84 -6.58
C SER A 6 30.46 11.06 -6.14
N VAL A 7 30.24 11.13 -4.83
CA VAL A 7 28.94 11.56 -4.29
C VAL A 7 28.93 13.08 -4.26
N VAL A 8 27.98 13.69 -4.95
CA VAL A 8 27.79 15.15 -4.95
C VAL A 8 27.39 15.58 -3.54
N ASN A 9 28.14 16.52 -2.96
CA ASN A 9 27.95 16.99 -1.59
C ASN A 9 27.17 18.32 -1.59
N HIS A 10 25.86 18.24 -1.75
CA HIS A 10 24.93 19.35 -1.61
C HIS A 10 23.93 19.02 -0.49
N PRO A 11 23.36 20.04 0.17
CA PRO A 11 22.37 19.81 1.21
C PRO A 11 21.10 19.17 0.63
N GLU A 12 20.56 18.20 1.35
CA GLU A 12 19.25 17.61 1.03
C GLU A 12 18.17 18.68 1.03
N THR A 13 17.23 18.58 0.09
CA THR A 13 16.07 19.47 0.06
C THR A 13 15.11 19.09 1.18
N ILE A 14 14.55 20.07 1.88
CA ILE A 14 13.58 19.84 2.95
C ILE A 14 12.30 19.22 2.35
N TRP A 15 11.73 18.23 3.04
CA TRP A 15 10.47 17.62 2.64
C TRP A 15 9.29 18.57 2.92
N GLU A 16 8.64 19.06 1.86
CA GLU A 16 7.60 20.10 1.96
C GLU A 16 6.17 19.57 2.09
N ALA A 17 5.95 18.27 1.80
CA ALA A 17 4.59 17.73 1.78
C ALA A 17 3.99 17.67 3.18
N SER A 18 2.71 18.03 3.28
CA SER A 18 2.01 18.10 4.57
C SER A 18 1.93 16.73 5.25
N LYS A 19 2.09 16.76 6.58
CA LYS A 19 1.86 15.61 7.45
C LYS A 19 0.36 15.31 7.55
N VAL A 20 0.01 14.04 7.72
CA VAL A 20 -1.35 13.60 8.09
C VAL A 20 -1.48 13.35 9.60
N GLU A 21 -2.63 13.71 10.14
CA GLU A 21 -2.95 13.53 11.56
C GLU A 21 -3.86 12.33 11.82
N THR A 22 -4.66 11.93 10.82
CA THR A 22 -5.60 10.80 10.95
C THR A 22 -5.56 9.86 9.75
N ALA A 23 -6.01 8.62 9.96
CA ALA A 23 -6.09 7.60 8.90
C ALA A 23 -7.13 7.98 7.83
N GLU A 24 -8.21 8.65 8.22
CA GLU A 24 -9.23 9.16 7.30
C GLU A 24 -8.64 10.23 6.39
N GLN A 25 -7.88 11.17 6.96
CA GLN A 25 -7.19 12.20 6.19
C GLN A 25 -6.15 11.59 5.24
N PHE A 26 -5.44 10.54 5.68
CA PHE A 26 -4.52 9.81 4.84
C PHE A 26 -5.25 9.16 3.65
N LEU A 27 -6.36 8.45 3.89
CA LEU A 27 -7.17 7.83 2.82
C LEU A 27 -7.76 8.89 1.87
N GLU A 28 -8.30 9.98 2.42
CA GLU A 28 -8.88 11.08 1.64
C GLU A 28 -7.86 11.68 0.68
N LYS A 29 -6.63 11.94 1.15
CA LYS A 29 -5.57 12.56 0.35
C LYS A 29 -4.88 11.59 -0.61
N THR A 30 -4.82 10.29 -0.29
CA THR A 30 -4.21 9.27 -1.17
C THR A 30 -5.17 8.75 -2.24
N SER A 31 -6.44 8.51 -1.89
CA SER A 31 -7.48 8.09 -2.82
C SER A 31 -8.81 8.81 -2.53
N PRO A 32 -8.98 10.05 -3.05
CA PRO A 32 -10.23 10.81 -2.88
C PRO A 32 -11.46 10.10 -3.46
N ARG A 33 -11.25 9.22 -4.44
CA ARG A 33 -12.33 8.43 -5.06
C ARG A 33 -12.83 7.34 -4.12
N ASP A 34 -11.93 6.62 -3.48
CA ASP A 34 -12.30 5.52 -2.59
C ASP A 34 -12.84 6.06 -1.27
N TYR A 35 -12.24 7.12 -0.74
CA TYR A 35 -12.75 7.82 0.45
C TYR A 35 -14.23 8.19 0.31
N ARG A 36 -14.64 8.76 -0.84
CA ARG A 36 -16.05 9.10 -1.11
C ARG A 36 -16.99 7.90 -1.26
N ARG A 37 -16.44 6.71 -1.53
CA ARG A 37 -17.20 5.45 -1.72
C ARG A 37 -17.22 4.58 -0.46
N CYS A 38 -16.37 4.88 0.51
CA CYS A 38 -16.31 4.20 1.79
C CYS A 38 -17.16 4.93 2.82
N GLN A 39 -17.90 4.19 3.65
CA GLN A 39 -18.64 4.78 4.77
C GLN A 39 -17.76 5.01 5.99
N ARG A 40 -16.80 4.11 6.24
CA ARG A 40 -15.85 4.17 7.35
C ARG A 40 -14.64 3.26 7.11
N ILE A 41 -13.54 3.53 7.80
CA ILE A 41 -12.39 2.65 7.90
C ILE A 41 -12.68 1.62 9.00
N ILE A 42 -12.59 0.33 8.68
CA ILE A 42 -12.81 -0.77 9.64
C ILE A 42 -11.53 -1.07 10.41
N ARG A 43 -10.39 -1.08 9.70
CA ARG A 43 -9.08 -1.38 10.28
C ARG A 43 -8.00 -0.61 9.55
N THR A 44 -7.01 -0.15 10.29
CA THR A 44 -5.86 0.58 9.76
C THR A 44 -4.60 0.23 10.54
N SER A 45 -3.45 0.22 9.85
CA SER A 45 -2.14 0.16 10.49
C SER A 45 -1.63 1.53 10.96
N PHE A 46 -2.32 2.61 10.58
CA PHE A 46 -1.98 3.98 10.97
C PHE A 46 -2.59 4.29 12.34
N SER A 47 -1.93 3.85 13.40
CA SER A 47 -2.33 4.23 14.77
C SER A 47 -2.10 5.73 15.02
N PRO A 48 -2.87 6.35 15.94
CA PRO A 48 -2.63 7.75 16.31
C PRO A 48 -1.19 8.01 16.79
N SER A 49 -0.58 7.08 17.53
CA SER A 49 0.81 7.20 17.98
C SER A 49 1.79 7.20 16.80
N LEU A 50 1.61 6.31 15.82
CA LEU A 50 2.45 6.24 14.63
C LEU A 50 2.40 7.56 13.85
N LEU A 51 1.20 8.11 13.67
CA LEU A 51 0.99 9.39 12.98
C LEU A 51 1.58 10.55 13.78
N GLN A 52 1.53 10.54 15.10
CA GLN A 52 2.14 11.60 15.93
C GLN A 52 3.67 11.55 15.89
N GLU A 53 4.27 10.37 16.03
CA GLU A 53 5.71 10.16 16.13
C GLU A 53 6.45 10.33 14.79
N ASN A 54 5.76 10.15 13.65
CA ASN A 54 6.39 10.15 12.33
C ASN A 54 5.84 11.26 11.42
N HIS A 55 6.66 11.73 10.48
CA HIS A 55 6.17 12.60 9.40
C HIS A 55 5.69 11.74 8.24
N ILE A 56 4.39 11.42 8.23
CA ILE A 56 3.77 10.64 7.15
C ILE A 56 3.06 11.61 6.21
N SER A 57 3.45 11.62 4.95
CA SER A 57 2.81 12.39 3.90
C SER A 57 1.99 11.49 2.97
N PRO A 58 0.74 11.83 2.66
CA PRO A 58 -0.09 11.06 1.74
C PRO A 58 0.32 11.36 0.30
N SER A 59 0.40 10.32 -0.53
CA SER A 59 0.68 10.44 -1.95
C SER A 59 0.00 9.30 -2.70
N GLU A 60 -0.71 9.64 -3.78
CA GLU A 60 -1.18 8.64 -4.74
C GLU A 60 0.05 8.01 -5.42
N ASN A 61 0.16 6.68 -5.47
CA ASN A 61 1.37 6.00 -5.97
C ASN A 61 2.65 6.35 -5.19
N GLY A 62 2.54 6.44 -3.86
CA GLY A 62 3.63 6.88 -2.98
C GLY A 62 4.98 6.15 -3.16
N PHE A 63 4.97 4.87 -3.57
CA PHE A 63 6.21 4.14 -3.88
C PHE A 63 6.97 4.78 -5.05
N VAL A 64 6.28 5.10 -6.15
CA VAL A 64 6.88 5.70 -7.35
C VAL A 64 7.31 7.14 -7.08
N TRP A 65 6.45 7.95 -6.44
CA TRP A 65 6.79 9.33 -6.15
C TRP A 65 7.92 9.46 -5.14
N SER A 66 7.98 8.60 -4.12
CA SER A 66 9.11 8.62 -3.18
C SER A 66 10.44 8.38 -3.89
N ALA A 67 10.49 7.43 -4.84
CA ALA A 67 11.68 7.21 -5.66
C ALA A 67 12.01 8.40 -6.56
N TYR A 68 11.00 9.00 -7.19
CA TYR A 68 11.17 10.20 -8.01
C TYR A 68 11.69 11.39 -7.21
N HIS A 69 11.12 11.65 -6.04
CA HIS A 69 11.53 12.74 -5.15
C HIS A 69 12.93 12.52 -4.62
N ALA A 70 13.26 11.31 -4.17
CA ALA A 70 14.61 11.00 -3.72
C ALA A 70 15.66 11.23 -4.81
N TYR A 71 15.36 10.82 -6.04
CA TYR A 71 16.24 11.08 -7.18
C TYR A 71 16.35 12.58 -7.49
N SER A 72 15.24 13.30 -7.55
CA SER A 72 15.18 14.69 -8.05
C SER A 72 15.61 15.73 -7.02
N GLN A 73 15.38 15.45 -5.73
CA GLN A 73 15.67 16.33 -4.60
C GLN A 73 16.88 15.88 -3.79
N HIS A 74 17.53 14.79 -4.25
CA HIS A 74 18.73 14.21 -3.69
C HIS A 74 18.60 13.80 -2.22
N THR A 75 17.41 13.36 -1.83
CA THR A 75 17.16 12.84 -0.50
C THR A 75 17.43 11.34 -0.45
N HIS A 76 17.68 10.81 0.75
CA HIS A 76 17.86 9.38 0.93
C HIS A 76 16.56 8.61 0.73
N LEU A 77 16.65 7.45 0.06
CA LEU A 77 15.52 6.55 -0.17
C LEU A 77 15.72 5.24 0.57
N ALA A 78 14.82 4.94 1.50
CA ALA A 78 14.68 3.62 2.10
C ALA A 78 13.37 3.01 1.65
N ILE A 79 13.44 1.82 1.03
CA ILE A 79 12.27 1.07 0.57
C ILE A 79 12.16 -0.19 1.41
N ARG A 80 10.95 -0.47 1.89
CA ARG A 80 10.68 -1.75 2.55
C ARG A 80 10.55 -2.84 1.47
N PRO A 81 11.16 -4.03 1.64
CA PRO A 81 11.02 -5.12 0.68
C PRO A 81 9.55 -5.45 0.32
N GLU A 82 8.63 -5.29 1.26
CA GLU A 82 7.20 -5.51 1.09
C GLU A 82 6.57 -4.57 0.05
N ASP A 83 7.02 -3.31 -0.05
CA ASP A 83 6.49 -2.35 -1.03
C ASP A 83 6.77 -2.82 -2.47
N VAL A 84 7.92 -3.47 -2.69
CA VAL A 84 8.29 -4.07 -3.98
C VAL A 84 7.44 -5.30 -4.25
N TRP A 85 7.31 -6.21 -3.27
CA TRP A 85 6.52 -7.42 -3.44
C TRP A 85 5.04 -7.11 -3.67
N PHE A 86 4.45 -6.17 -2.94
CA PHE A 86 3.07 -5.75 -3.16
C PHE A 86 2.87 -5.09 -4.52
N SER A 87 3.85 -4.34 -5.03
CA SER A 87 3.80 -3.78 -6.39
C SER A 87 3.76 -4.89 -7.45
N ILE A 88 4.60 -5.92 -7.30
CA ILE A 88 4.62 -7.09 -8.21
C ILE A 88 3.29 -7.84 -8.13
N LEU A 89 2.82 -8.16 -6.92
CA LEU A 89 1.58 -8.90 -6.70
C LEU A 89 0.35 -8.15 -7.23
N THR A 90 0.32 -6.83 -7.10
CA THR A 90 -0.74 -5.98 -7.67
C THR A 90 -0.83 -6.16 -9.19
N GLN A 91 0.30 -6.08 -9.89
CA GLN A 91 0.34 -6.25 -11.35
C GLN A 91 -0.03 -7.67 -11.77
N ILE A 92 0.45 -8.68 -11.05
CA ILE A 92 0.07 -10.09 -11.28
C ILE A 92 -1.43 -10.28 -11.07
N SER A 93 -2.01 -9.70 -10.02
CA SER A 93 -3.44 -9.76 -9.73
C SER A 93 -4.26 -9.18 -10.89
N PHE A 94 -3.90 -8.01 -11.41
CA PHE A 94 -4.57 -7.45 -12.59
C PHE A 94 -4.46 -8.36 -13.81
N PHE A 95 -3.29 -8.95 -14.05
CA PHE A 95 -3.11 -9.89 -15.15
C PHE A 95 -3.97 -11.14 -15.00
N ILE A 96 -4.03 -11.72 -13.80
CA ILE A 96 -4.86 -12.88 -13.48
C ILE A 96 -6.33 -12.55 -13.69
N ASN A 97 -6.80 -11.42 -13.16
CA ASN A 97 -8.19 -11.00 -13.29
C ASN A 97 -8.60 -10.76 -14.75
N ALA A 98 -7.72 -10.15 -15.56
CA ALA A 98 -7.95 -9.96 -16.99
C ALA A 98 -7.93 -11.29 -17.80
N ASN A 99 -7.25 -12.32 -17.29
CA ASN A 99 -7.09 -13.62 -17.94
C ASN A 99 -7.75 -14.77 -17.15
N ALA A 100 -8.76 -14.47 -16.34
CA ALA A 100 -9.30 -15.38 -15.34
C ALA A 100 -9.73 -16.74 -15.92
N GLY A 101 -10.30 -16.76 -17.13
CA GLY A 101 -10.69 -18.01 -17.80
C GLY A 101 -9.52 -18.91 -18.18
N LYS A 102 -8.44 -18.34 -18.72
CA LYS A 102 -7.25 -19.10 -19.16
C LYS A 102 -6.43 -19.62 -17.98
N LEU A 103 -6.38 -18.84 -16.90
CA LEU A 103 -5.55 -19.15 -15.74
C LEU A 103 -6.32 -19.90 -14.64
N ARG A 104 -7.62 -20.10 -14.81
CA ARG A 104 -8.50 -20.72 -13.82
C ARG A 104 -7.96 -22.04 -13.27
N SER A 105 -7.50 -22.93 -14.14
CA SER A 105 -7.02 -24.27 -13.77
C SER A 105 -5.78 -24.24 -12.86
N PHE A 106 -5.03 -23.14 -12.81
CA PHE A 106 -3.89 -22.99 -11.92
C PHE A 106 -4.28 -22.59 -10.49
N PHE A 107 -5.42 -21.92 -10.32
CA PHE A 107 -5.81 -21.31 -9.04
C PHE A 107 -7.09 -21.89 -8.43
N VAL A 108 -7.92 -22.57 -9.23
CA VAL A 108 -9.23 -23.08 -8.80
C VAL A 108 -9.32 -24.58 -9.06
N ALA A 109 -9.47 -25.37 -7.99
CA ALA A 109 -9.52 -26.83 -8.07
C ALA A 109 -10.88 -27.40 -8.53
N HIS A 110 -11.87 -26.55 -8.80
CA HIS A 110 -13.21 -26.97 -9.19
C HIS A 110 -13.70 -26.25 -10.46
N GLU A 111 -14.59 -26.91 -11.18
CA GLU A 111 -15.33 -26.31 -12.29
C GLU A 111 -16.47 -25.43 -11.77
N GLY A 112 -16.86 -24.41 -12.55
CA GLY A 112 -17.98 -23.53 -12.21
C GLY A 112 -17.83 -22.71 -10.92
N LYS A 113 -18.92 -22.36 -10.26
CA LYS A 113 -18.89 -21.63 -8.99
C LYS A 113 -19.30 -22.57 -7.86
N LYS A 114 -18.60 -22.50 -6.73
CA LYS A 114 -18.96 -23.21 -5.51
C LYS A 114 -19.33 -22.17 -4.45
N GLU A 115 -20.49 -22.33 -3.85
CA GLU A 115 -20.90 -21.50 -2.72
C GLU A 115 -20.12 -21.93 -1.47
N LEU A 116 -19.63 -20.95 -0.71
CA LEU A 116 -18.86 -21.18 0.49
C LEU A 116 -19.42 -20.26 1.58
N THR A 117 -19.85 -20.88 2.69
CA THR A 117 -20.35 -20.18 3.86
C THR A 117 -19.30 -20.28 4.96
N VAL A 118 -18.87 -19.13 5.48
CA VAL A 118 -17.93 -19.05 6.59
C VAL A 118 -18.68 -18.52 7.81
N PHE A 119 -18.46 -19.15 8.97
CA PHE A 119 -19.04 -18.73 10.24
C PHE A 119 -17.91 -18.29 11.17
N GLU A 120 -18.02 -17.09 11.72
CA GLU A 120 -17.07 -16.55 12.70
C GLU A 120 -17.87 -15.85 13.80
N ASN A 121 -17.38 -15.89 15.05
CA ASN A 121 -18.05 -15.26 16.17
C ASN A 121 -17.50 -13.85 16.38
N GLY A 122 -18.36 -12.84 16.33
CA GLY A 122 -17.98 -11.44 16.51
C GLY A 122 -18.78 -10.49 15.62
N ASP A 123 -18.53 -9.20 15.78
CA ASP A 123 -19.03 -8.13 14.91
C ASP A 123 -17.90 -7.60 14.01
N LEU A 124 -18.17 -6.53 13.25
CA LEU A 124 -17.20 -5.98 12.30
C LEU A 124 -15.88 -5.51 12.97
N GLU A 125 -15.91 -5.20 14.26
CA GLU A 125 -14.75 -4.68 15.01
C GLU A 125 -13.98 -5.80 15.71
N SER A 126 -14.68 -6.87 16.12
CA SER A 126 -14.13 -7.94 16.95
C SER A 126 -13.85 -9.25 16.21
N ALA A 127 -14.47 -9.47 15.04
CA ALA A 127 -14.27 -10.70 14.28
C ALA A 127 -12.83 -10.82 13.75
N ASN A 128 -12.24 -12.01 13.87
CA ASN A 128 -10.95 -12.31 13.29
C ASN A 128 -11.09 -12.62 11.79
N ILE A 129 -11.04 -11.58 10.95
CA ILE A 129 -11.15 -11.73 9.49
C ILE A 129 -10.05 -12.64 8.92
N GLY A 130 -8.88 -12.69 9.56
CA GLY A 130 -7.79 -13.59 9.15
C GLY A 130 -8.09 -15.08 9.38
N ALA A 131 -9.01 -15.42 10.30
CA ALA A 131 -9.47 -16.79 10.48
C ALA A 131 -10.48 -17.24 9.40
N MET A 132 -11.06 -16.28 8.67
CA MET A 132 -12.03 -16.53 7.61
C MET A 132 -11.42 -16.64 6.20
N ALA A 133 -10.12 -16.34 6.06
CA ALA A 133 -9.39 -16.31 4.80
C ALA A 133 -8.63 -17.61 4.54
#